data_AF-A0A927J4A7-F1
#
_entry.id   AF-A0A927J4A7-F1
#
_cell.length_a   1.000
_cell.length_b   1.000
_cell.length_c   1.000
_cell.angle_alpha   90.00
_cell.angle_beta   90.00
_cell.angle_gamma   90.00
#
_symmetry.space_group_name_H-M   'P 1'
#
loop_
_entity.id
_entity.type
_entity.pdbx_description
1 polymer ?
#
loop_
_entity_poly.entity_id
_entity_poly.type
_entity_poly.pdbx_seq_one_letter_code
_entity_poly.pdbx_strand_id
1 'polypeptide(L)'
;MKRTLMMLLSFLYLGQGLYAQKENYNWLFSRNVGLTWKTTRDFPAIGLFGTAVDATLSGIPTEIPSSIYTHEGCFAISDVDGNLLFYSNGITIWDKNGTPMPNANGDLTGHSSSSQSGVIVPYPGDNNKYIAFTLGANISDNLSYSIIDMTLRQGLGDVMPGKKNILISIGRRGMLGETLTAVRHSNREDFWIVAVGRGLDPSTNYAAFLNVWKVDKNGVQHTPHYIVSVGSAPRADMYPNGYIVFSPNGSKFAWNCYGESQENALVNFVFGEFDNSTGKFGNRYIKKLGTRNNDGHGYGVAFSKNGKYLYLTSVSGAEISPYGSNLTIYDIDALLANPTTTNPINTFKFNPSFLPIKPQGQSEGNPHLGAIGLAPDGRMYIPQSFSDKNMYVIDNPDDPTNIRIYKLENIITTGNLSWGLPTAAAPWFRFEIIPLPEAIACFNHTSSFDFQIYGGEGYDDMKTIVVDFGDGKPNSIFTFSPDVSPLDPGYIGIGTKTVSYTYDKIGTYNLSITAYDAYGVEMQGMKKTALIKVRSCLLPINPNIHQY
;
A
#
# COMPACT_ATOMS: atom_id res chain seq x y z
N MET A 1 -48.73 -52.12 3.54
CA MET A 1 -48.89 -50.79 4.18
C MET A 1 -47.77 -50.58 5.20
N LYS A 2 -46.83 -49.67 4.93
CA LYS A 2 -45.86 -49.05 5.88
C LYS A 2 -45.05 -48.04 5.03
N ARG A 3 -45.60 -46.83 4.85
CA ARG A 3 -45.23 -45.56 5.51
C ARG A 3 -43.80 -45.12 5.22
N THR A 4 -43.74 -44.15 4.31
CA THR A 4 -42.68 -43.25 3.87
C THR A 4 -41.97 -42.57 5.04
N LEU A 5 -40.65 -42.42 4.96
CA LEU A 5 -39.91 -41.37 5.65
C LEU A 5 -38.89 -40.78 4.67
N MET A 6 -39.28 -39.66 4.06
CA MET A 6 -38.46 -38.87 3.14
C MET A 6 -37.68 -37.89 4.02
N MET A 7 -36.39 -38.15 4.22
CA MET A 7 -35.53 -37.30 5.04
C MET A 7 -35.13 -36.07 4.21
N LEU A 8 -35.70 -34.92 4.59
CA LEU A 8 -35.42 -33.62 4.01
C LEU A 8 -34.01 -33.19 4.46
N LEU A 9 -33.02 -33.21 3.56
CA LEU A 9 -31.72 -32.58 3.80
C LEU A 9 -31.91 -31.06 3.70
N SER A 10 -32.10 -30.40 4.84
CA SER A 10 -32.00 -28.95 4.95
C SER A 10 -30.54 -28.53 4.78
N PHE A 11 -30.24 -27.90 3.64
CA PHE A 11 -29.00 -27.14 3.43
C PHE A 11 -28.96 -25.98 4.43
N LEU A 12 -28.27 -26.17 5.55
CA LEU A 12 -27.78 -25.07 6.39
C LEU A 12 -26.57 -24.45 5.67
N TYR A 13 -26.84 -23.46 4.82
CA TYR A 13 -25.83 -22.49 4.40
C TYR A 13 -25.44 -21.67 5.64
N LEU A 14 -24.52 -22.20 6.43
CA LEU A 14 -23.74 -21.39 7.36
C LEU A 14 -22.79 -20.57 6.50
N GLY A 15 -23.11 -19.29 6.32
CA GLY A 15 -22.21 -18.31 5.73
C GLY A 15 -20.89 -18.32 6.50
N GLN A 16 -19.86 -18.90 5.91
CA GLN A 16 -18.50 -18.83 6.40
C GLN A 16 -17.97 -17.45 6.01
N GLY A 17 -17.67 -16.62 7.01
CA GLY A 17 -16.92 -15.38 6.80
C GLY A 17 -15.52 -15.73 6.31
N LEU A 18 -15.17 -15.22 5.15
CA LEU A 18 -13.86 -15.33 4.52
C LEU A 18 -12.89 -14.34 5.20
N TYR A 19 -11.79 -14.85 5.76
CA TYR A 19 -10.74 -14.06 6.42
C TYR A 19 -9.59 -13.76 5.46
N ALA A 20 -9.84 -12.93 4.46
CA ALA A 20 -8.76 -12.19 3.78
C ALA A 20 -8.23 -11.07 4.68
N GLN A 21 -7.02 -10.54 4.40
CA GLN A 21 -6.41 -9.46 5.17
C GLN A 21 -6.56 -8.08 4.53
N LYS A 22 -7.20 -7.19 5.28
CA LYS A 22 -8.07 -6.17 4.72
C LYS A 22 -7.75 -4.78 5.28
N GLU A 23 -6.51 -4.53 5.68
CA GLU A 23 -6.13 -3.26 6.32
C GLU A 23 -6.39 -2.03 5.43
N ASN A 24 -6.37 -2.23 4.12
CA ASN A 24 -6.70 -1.23 3.09
C ASN A 24 -8.13 -1.36 2.51
N TYR A 25 -9.04 -2.11 3.16
CA TYR A 25 -10.42 -2.31 2.68
C TYR A 25 -11.34 -1.11 2.88
N ASN A 26 -10.93 -0.12 3.65
CA ASN A 26 -11.73 1.09 3.88
C ASN A 26 -10.94 2.29 3.43
N TRP A 27 -11.43 2.97 2.40
CA TRP A 27 -10.89 4.21 1.90
C TRP A 27 -11.76 5.34 2.37
N LEU A 28 -11.25 6.22 3.23
CA LEU A 28 -11.97 7.43 3.67
C LEU A 28 -11.23 8.65 3.11
N PHE A 29 -11.93 9.48 2.33
CA PHE A 29 -11.28 10.51 1.53
C PHE A 29 -12.23 11.66 1.15
N SER A 30 -11.65 12.73 0.60
CA SER A 30 -12.40 13.89 0.09
C SER A 30 -13.31 14.55 1.13
N ARG A 31 -14.61 14.76 0.84
CA ARG A 31 -15.53 15.51 1.72
C ARG A 31 -16.70 14.63 2.13
N ASN A 32 -16.59 14.04 3.32
CA ASN A 32 -17.59 13.19 3.98
C ASN A 32 -17.90 11.89 3.20
N VAL A 33 -16.89 11.29 2.57
CA VAL A 33 -17.02 10.04 1.79
C VAL A 33 -16.06 8.97 2.28
N GLY A 34 -16.51 7.72 2.23
CA GLY A 34 -15.62 6.57 2.15
C GLY A 34 -16.18 5.46 1.28
N LEU A 35 -15.31 4.54 0.89
CA LEU A 35 -15.63 3.30 0.18
C LEU A 35 -15.12 2.11 0.99
N THR A 36 -15.90 1.03 1.04
CA THR A 36 -15.51 -0.23 1.68
C THR A 36 -15.61 -1.41 0.73
N TRP A 37 -14.60 -2.29 0.78
CA TRP A 37 -14.62 -3.61 0.13
C TRP A 37 -15.13 -4.71 1.05
N LYS A 38 -15.51 -4.39 2.31
CA LYS A 38 -16.20 -5.38 3.17
C LYS A 38 -17.56 -5.76 2.63
N THR A 39 -18.23 -4.83 1.97
CA THR A 39 -19.50 -5.04 1.29
C THR A 39 -19.36 -4.50 -0.12
N THR A 40 -19.68 -5.33 -1.10
CA THR A 40 -19.59 -4.99 -2.52
C THR A 40 -20.95 -5.10 -3.18
N ARG A 41 -21.07 -4.52 -4.38
CA ARG A 41 -22.28 -4.52 -5.18
C ARG A 41 -21.95 -4.67 -6.66
N ASP A 42 -22.95 -5.08 -7.41
CA ASP A 42 -22.97 -4.88 -8.86
C ASP A 42 -23.28 -3.42 -9.14
N PHE A 43 -22.55 -2.80 -10.07
CA PHE A 43 -22.70 -1.38 -10.39
C PHE A 43 -22.63 -1.13 -11.90
N PRO A 44 -23.54 -0.31 -12.47
CA PRO A 44 -23.49 0.06 -13.88
C PRO A 44 -22.28 0.96 -14.15
N ALA A 45 -21.57 0.68 -15.23
CA ALA A 45 -20.30 1.32 -15.56
C ALA A 45 -20.23 1.66 -17.05
N ILE A 46 -19.95 2.92 -17.37
CA ILE A 46 -19.91 3.43 -18.75
C ILE A 46 -18.51 3.20 -19.32
N GLY A 47 -18.40 2.41 -20.39
CA GLY A 47 -17.13 2.14 -21.07
C GLY A 47 -16.53 3.38 -21.72
N LEU A 48 -15.24 3.63 -21.49
CA LEU A 48 -14.49 4.74 -22.09
C LEU A 48 -13.41 4.23 -23.06
N PHE A 49 -13.00 5.09 -24.00
CA PHE A 49 -11.85 4.86 -24.90
C PHE A 49 -11.88 3.54 -25.69
N GLY A 50 -13.06 3.10 -26.14
CA GLY A 50 -13.23 1.86 -26.89
C GLY A 50 -13.39 0.60 -26.04
N THR A 51 -13.44 0.74 -24.71
CA THR A 51 -13.98 -0.30 -23.82
C THR A 51 -15.44 -0.54 -24.19
N ALA A 52 -15.87 -1.82 -24.29
CA ALA A 52 -17.22 -2.18 -24.72
C ALA A 52 -18.31 -1.42 -23.92
N VAL A 53 -19.42 -1.11 -24.62
CA VAL A 53 -20.57 -0.30 -24.15
C VAL A 53 -21.09 -0.82 -22.80
N ASP A 54 -21.50 0.11 -21.93
CA ASP A 54 -22.12 -0.05 -20.61
C ASP A 54 -22.14 -1.48 -20.04
N ALA A 55 -21.23 -1.74 -19.10
CA ALA A 55 -21.13 -3.00 -18.38
C ALA A 55 -21.78 -2.91 -17.01
N THR A 56 -22.13 -4.05 -16.42
CA THR A 56 -22.34 -4.15 -14.97
C THR A 56 -21.09 -4.78 -14.37
N LEU A 57 -20.35 -4.00 -13.59
CA LEU A 57 -19.17 -4.50 -12.88
C LEU A 57 -19.59 -5.06 -11.54
N SER A 58 -19.21 -6.31 -11.27
CA SER A 58 -19.40 -6.94 -9.97
C SER A 58 -18.26 -6.62 -9.01
N GLY A 59 -18.52 -6.73 -7.70
CA GLY A 59 -17.49 -6.54 -6.68
C GLY A 59 -17.06 -5.07 -6.48
N ILE A 60 -17.86 -4.10 -6.93
CA ILE A 60 -17.58 -2.67 -6.71
C ILE A 60 -17.84 -2.32 -5.24
N PRO A 61 -16.98 -1.53 -4.58
CA PRO A 61 -17.16 -1.18 -3.18
C PRO A 61 -18.46 -0.40 -2.93
N THR A 62 -18.94 -0.48 -1.70
CA THR A 62 -20.09 0.31 -1.23
C THR A 62 -19.63 1.55 -0.46
N GLU A 63 -20.47 2.59 -0.45
CA GLU A 63 -20.19 3.84 0.26
C GLU A 63 -20.35 3.66 1.77
N ILE A 64 -19.45 4.25 2.55
CA ILE A 64 -19.50 4.35 4.01
C ILE A 64 -19.38 5.82 4.44
N PRO A 65 -19.97 6.22 5.59
CA PRO A 65 -19.83 7.58 6.08
C PRO A 65 -18.39 7.90 6.51
N SER A 66 -18.02 9.16 6.42
CA SER A 66 -16.72 9.68 6.84
C SER A 66 -16.88 11.06 7.47
N SER A 67 -16.04 11.38 8.45
CA SER A 67 -15.93 12.73 9.05
C SER A 67 -14.81 13.55 8.41
N ILE A 68 -14.14 13.03 7.38
CA ILE A 68 -13.08 13.74 6.68
C ILE A 68 -13.67 14.91 5.89
N TYR A 69 -13.07 16.09 6.07
CA TYR A 69 -13.19 17.20 5.13
C TYR A 69 -11.79 17.62 4.68
N THR A 70 -11.40 17.24 3.47
CA THR A 70 -10.09 17.56 2.87
C THR A 70 -10.21 17.80 1.37
N HIS A 71 -9.26 18.53 0.80
CA HIS A 71 -9.16 18.71 -0.66
C HIS A 71 -8.36 17.57 -1.29
N GLU A 72 -7.38 17.06 -0.56
CA GLU A 72 -6.38 16.14 -1.10
C GLU A 72 -6.13 14.97 -0.13
N GLY A 73 -4.97 14.93 0.50
CA GLY A 73 -4.46 13.80 1.25
C GLY A 73 -5.29 13.43 2.46
N CYS A 74 -5.36 12.13 2.65
CA CYS A 74 -5.97 11.44 3.76
C CYS A 74 -5.26 10.09 3.93
N PHE A 75 -5.53 9.39 5.02
CA PHE A 75 -5.00 8.06 5.27
C PHE A 75 -5.90 7.34 6.28
N ALA A 76 -6.03 6.04 6.13
CA ALA A 76 -6.90 5.20 6.95
C ALA A 76 -6.23 3.86 7.18
N ILE A 77 -6.61 3.19 8.27
CA ILE A 77 -6.15 1.83 8.56
C ILE A 77 -7.29 0.99 9.12
N SER A 78 -7.38 -0.23 8.64
CA SER A 78 -8.29 -1.26 9.16
C SER A 78 -7.48 -2.35 9.85
N ASP A 79 -8.14 -3.20 10.62
CA ASP A 79 -7.53 -4.42 11.13
C ASP A 79 -7.41 -5.48 10.03
N VAL A 80 -6.79 -6.60 10.39
CA VAL A 80 -6.63 -7.76 9.51
C VAL A 80 -7.98 -8.25 8.96
N ASP A 81 -9.10 -8.06 9.64
CA ASP A 81 -10.42 -8.49 9.16
C ASP A 81 -11.16 -7.42 8.35
N GLY A 82 -10.52 -6.26 8.14
CA GLY A 82 -11.01 -5.15 7.35
C GLY A 82 -11.96 -4.26 8.11
N ASN A 83 -12.05 -4.41 9.42
CA ASN A 83 -12.80 -3.48 10.24
C ASN A 83 -11.96 -2.21 10.38
N LEU A 84 -12.55 -1.08 9.99
CA LEU A 84 -11.91 0.22 10.16
C LEU A 84 -11.48 0.42 11.63
N LEU A 85 -10.24 0.83 11.84
CA LEU A 85 -9.72 1.18 13.17
C LEU A 85 -9.79 2.68 13.39
N PHE A 86 -9.15 3.45 12.51
CA PHE A 86 -9.14 4.90 12.53
C PHE A 86 -8.68 5.48 11.18
N TYR A 87 -8.90 6.77 11.00
CA TYR A 87 -8.56 7.50 9.78
C TYR A 87 -8.29 8.98 10.05
N SER A 88 -7.68 9.67 9.09
CA SER A 88 -7.26 11.04 9.25
C SER A 88 -7.14 11.79 7.93
N ASN A 89 -7.23 13.11 8.01
CA ASN A 89 -6.86 14.05 6.96
C ASN A 89 -5.48 14.70 7.20
N GLY A 90 -4.73 14.22 8.20
CA GLY A 90 -3.46 14.79 8.65
C GLY A 90 -3.58 15.85 9.75
N ILE A 91 -4.77 16.38 10.03
CA ILE A 91 -5.02 17.40 11.07
C ILE A 91 -5.76 16.79 12.27
N THR A 92 -6.74 15.93 12.00
CA THR A 92 -7.53 15.22 13.01
C THR A 92 -7.46 13.73 12.76
N ILE A 93 -7.36 12.91 13.81
CA ILE A 93 -7.59 11.46 13.73
C ILE A 93 -8.98 11.17 14.28
N TRP A 94 -9.79 10.48 13.51
CA TRP A 94 -11.09 9.97 13.94
C TRP A 94 -11.00 8.46 14.18
N ASP A 95 -11.65 8.00 15.24
CA ASP A 95 -11.86 6.58 15.46
C ASP A 95 -12.85 5.99 14.43
N LYS A 96 -13.01 4.67 14.44
CA LYS A 96 -13.92 3.95 13.53
C LYS A 96 -15.37 4.41 13.54
N ASN A 97 -15.82 5.10 14.60
CA ASN A 97 -17.18 5.65 14.70
C ASN A 97 -17.28 7.08 14.16
N GLY A 98 -16.19 7.64 13.62
CA GLY A 98 -16.11 9.03 13.17
C GLY A 98 -16.04 10.03 14.32
N THR A 99 -15.70 9.60 15.53
CA THR A 99 -15.47 10.53 16.65
C THR A 99 -13.99 10.93 16.69
N PRO A 100 -13.64 12.23 16.78
CA PRO A 100 -12.25 12.64 16.92
C PRO A 100 -11.59 11.99 18.15
N MET A 101 -10.38 11.49 17.98
CA MET A 101 -9.54 11.07 19.11
C MET A 101 -9.16 12.32 19.93
N PRO A 102 -9.36 12.33 21.26
CA PRO A 102 -9.16 13.50 22.09
C PRO A 102 -7.78 14.16 21.96
N ASN A 103 -6.71 13.36 21.84
CA ASN A 103 -5.35 13.87 21.68
C ASN A 103 -4.93 14.03 20.20
N ALA A 104 -5.87 14.07 19.26
CA ALA A 104 -5.59 14.35 17.85
C ALA A 104 -6.81 15.01 17.17
N ASN A 105 -7.34 16.06 17.79
CA ASN A 105 -8.56 16.73 17.34
C ASN A 105 -8.26 18.16 16.90
N GLY A 106 -7.85 18.31 15.63
CA GLY A 106 -7.62 19.62 15.03
C GLY A 106 -6.20 20.16 15.19
N ASP A 107 -5.27 19.37 15.72
CA ASP A 107 -3.98 19.86 16.21
C ASP A 107 -2.77 19.02 15.78
N LEU A 108 -2.92 18.14 14.78
CA LEU A 108 -1.79 17.51 14.10
C LEU A 108 -1.17 18.44 13.03
N THR A 109 0.03 18.10 12.55
CA THR A 109 0.82 18.98 11.66
C THR A 109 0.46 18.91 10.18
N GLY A 110 -0.49 18.06 9.78
CA GLY A 110 -0.90 17.94 8.38
C GLY A 110 -1.70 19.14 7.86
N HIS A 111 -2.11 19.07 6.60
CA HIS A 111 -2.91 20.14 5.97
C HIS A 111 -3.89 19.57 4.95
N SER A 112 -5.05 20.21 4.78
CA SER A 112 -6.12 19.76 3.87
C SER A 112 -5.76 19.85 2.38
N SER A 113 -4.75 20.63 2.04
CA SER A 113 -4.22 20.79 0.67
C SER A 113 -2.91 20.04 0.45
N SER A 114 -2.58 19.07 1.31
CA SER A 114 -1.37 18.27 1.18
C SER A 114 -1.67 17.00 0.39
N SER A 115 -1.00 16.71 -0.73
CA SER A 115 -1.36 15.57 -1.60
C SER A 115 -1.29 14.25 -0.87
N GLN A 116 -0.24 14.07 -0.07
CA GLN A 116 -0.08 13.00 0.91
C GLN A 116 0.14 13.65 2.28
N SER A 117 -0.95 13.94 2.98
CA SER A 117 -0.97 14.61 4.30
C SER A 117 -0.43 13.76 5.44
N GLY A 118 -0.26 12.46 5.21
CA GLY A 118 0.29 11.54 6.18
C GLY A 118 0.26 10.09 5.71
N VAL A 119 0.81 9.21 6.54
CA VAL A 119 0.77 7.75 6.35
C VAL A 119 0.77 7.06 7.72
N ILE A 120 0.07 5.93 7.84
CA ILE A 120 0.06 5.11 9.04
C ILE A 120 0.91 3.86 8.81
N VAL A 121 1.73 3.50 9.80
CA VAL A 121 2.38 2.19 9.87
C VAL A 121 2.10 1.55 11.24
N PRO A 122 1.98 0.22 11.33
CA PRO A 122 1.99 -0.46 12.63
C PRO A 122 3.33 -0.22 13.35
N TYR A 123 3.29 -0.14 14.68
CA TYR A 123 4.49 -0.01 15.48
C TYR A 123 5.25 -1.35 15.47
N PRO A 124 6.51 -1.41 15.00
CA PRO A 124 7.24 -2.67 14.97
C PRO A 124 7.40 -3.25 16.39
N GLY A 125 6.96 -4.49 16.59
CA GLY A 125 7.01 -5.18 17.88
C GLY A 125 5.83 -4.93 18.82
N ASP A 126 4.81 -4.14 18.43
CA ASP A 126 3.58 -3.98 19.21
C ASP A 126 2.34 -3.87 18.30
N ASN A 127 1.53 -4.94 18.28
CA ASN A 127 0.35 -5.04 17.42
C ASN A 127 -0.81 -4.13 17.82
N ASN A 128 -0.77 -3.52 19.02
CA ASN A 128 -1.81 -2.60 19.47
C ASN A 128 -1.48 -1.14 19.19
N LYS A 129 -0.27 -0.86 18.69
CA LYS A 129 0.21 0.50 18.46
C LYS A 129 0.44 0.77 16.98
N TYR A 130 0.17 2.01 16.62
CA TYR A 130 0.39 2.53 15.27
C TYR A 130 1.14 3.85 15.36
N ILE A 131 1.88 4.18 14.31
CA ILE A 131 2.55 5.47 14.16
C ILE A 131 1.89 6.17 12.98
N ALA A 132 1.29 7.34 13.24
CA ALA A 132 0.79 8.22 12.20
C ALA A 132 1.83 9.32 11.94
N PHE A 133 2.36 9.35 10.72
CA PHE A 133 3.19 10.44 10.24
C PHE A 133 2.30 11.48 9.58
N THR A 134 2.54 12.76 9.86
CA THR A 134 1.79 13.88 9.29
C THR A 134 2.73 14.92 8.72
N LEU A 135 2.34 15.48 7.58
CA LEU A 135 3.12 16.48 6.85
C LEU A 135 2.16 17.55 6.30
N GLY A 136 2.53 18.81 6.49
CA GLY A 136 1.77 19.96 6.04
C GLY A 136 1.92 20.24 4.55
N ALA A 137 1.31 21.33 4.12
CA ALA A 137 1.37 21.81 2.75
C ALA A 137 2.66 22.58 2.41
N ASN A 138 2.85 22.84 1.12
CA ASN A 138 3.93 23.49 0.42
C ASN A 138 5.33 23.09 0.92
N ILE A 139 6.00 24.04 1.57
CA ILE A 139 7.31 23.91 2.18
C ILE A 139 7.20 24.06 3.70
N SER A 140 6.11 23.55 4.30
CA SER A 140 5.80 23.66 5.73
C SER A 140 6.90 23.16 6.66
N ASP A 141 7.67 22.15 6.22
CA ASP A 141 8.81 21.62 6.95
C ASP A 141 8.47 21.13 8.37
N ASN A 142 7.33 20.46 8.50
CA ASN A 142 6.78 20.07 9.79
C ASN A 142 6.48 18.56 9.88
N LEU A 143 7.23 17.74 9.13
CA LEU A 143 7.11 16.27 9.17
C LEU A 143 7.20 15.82 10.63
N SER A 144 6.10 15.28 11.13
CA SER A 144 5.99 14.86 12.53
C SER A 144 5.35 13.50 12.60
N TYR A 145 5.46 12.83 13.74
CA TYR A 145 4.74 11.60 14.00
C TYR A 145 4.04 11.63 15.36
N SER A 146 2.98 10.83 15.45
CA SER A 146 2.26 10.57 16.68
C SER A 146 2.10 9.07 16.88
N ILE A 147 2.18 8.60 18.13
CA ILE A 147 1.95 7.18 18.46
C ILE A 147 0.53 7.00 18.97
N ILE A 148 -0.25 6.19 18.27
CA ILE A 148 -1.62 5.80 18.62
C ILE A 148 -1.55 4.46 19.35
N ASP A 149 -2.27 4.33 20.47
CA ASP A 149 -2.46 3.07 21.17
C ASP A 149 -3.95 2.69 21.12
N MET A 150 -4.25 1.59 20.44
CA MET A 150 -5.62 1.12 20.24
C MET A 150 -6.25 0.51 21.51
N THR A 151 -5.47 0.23 22.56
CA THR A 151 -6.01 -0.25 23.85
C THR A 151 -6.69 0.87 24.64
N LEU A 152 -6.41 2.13 24.30
CA LEU A 152 -7.05 3.29 24.91
C LEU A 152 -8.52 3.39 24.51
N ARG A 153 -9.30 4.08 25.35
CA ARG A 153 -10.74 4.35 25.11
C ARG A 153 -11.54 3.09 24.75
N GLN A 154 -11.29 1.98 25.45
CA GLN A 154 -12.01 0.70 25.27
C GLN A 154 -11.92 0.16 23.83
N GLY A 155 -10.76 0.27 23.18
CA GLY A 155 -10.58 -0.21 21.80
C GLY A 155 -10.86 0.84 20.72
N LEU A 156 -11.19 2.08 21.07
CA LEU A 156 -11.37 3.18 20.11
C LEU A 156 -10.07 3.90 19.78
N GLY A 157 -9.03 3.70 20.59
CA GLY A 157 -7.73 4.32 20.40
C GLY A 157 -7.66 5.80 20.76
N ASP A 158 -6.45 6.26 21.02
CA ASP A 158 -6.09 7.68 21.16
C ASP A 158 -4.57 7.86 20.92
N VAL A 159 -4.14 9.08 20.66
CA VAL A 159 -2.70 9.41 20.69
C VAL A 159 -2.21 9.35 22.13
N MET A 160 -1.12 8.61 22.35
CA MET A 160 -0.52 8.44 23.68
C MET A 160 -0.05 9.80 24.25
N PRO A 161 -0.25 10.05 25.56
CA PRO A 161 0.25 11.27 26.19
C PRO A 161 1.76 11.48 25.97
N GLY A 162 2.13 12.69 25.55
CA GLY A 162 3.53 13.04 25.24
C GLY A 162 4.10 12.42 23.97
N LYS A 163 3.28 11.71 23.17
CA LYS A 163 3.67 11.10 21.89
C LYS A 163 2.92 11.70 20.71
N LYS A 164 2.62 12.99 20.76
CA LYS A 164 1.95 13.75 19.70
C LYS A 164 2.93 14.71 19.02
N ASN A 165 2.84 14.82 17.69
CA ASN A 165 3.60 15.78 16.89
C ASN A 165 5.11 15.80 17.20
N ILE A 166 5.72 14.62 17.35
CA ILE A 166 7.17 14.53 17.52
C ILE A 166 7.80 14.86 16.17
N LEU A 167 8.51 15.99 16.10
CA LEU A 167 9.08 16.53 14.87
C LEU A 167 10.27 15.71 14.37
N ILE A 168 10.33 15.46 13.07
CA ILE A 168 11.40 14.75 12.35
C ILE A 168 12.03 15.70 11.31
N SER A 169 12.77 16.70 11.79
CA SER A 169 13.35 17.75 10.91
C SER A 169 14.88 17.80 10.91
N ILE A 170 15.55 17.12 11.85
CA ILE A 170 16.99 17.24 12.03
C ILE A 170 17.75 16.52 10.91
N GLY A 171 18.63 17.24 10.20
CA GLY A 171 19.57 16.66 9.24
C GLY A 171 19.01 16.36 7.85
N ARG A 172 17.72 16.59 7.61
CA ARG A 172 17.08 16.46 6.29
C ARG A 172 17.57 17.53 5.30
N ARG A 173 17.46 17.26 3.99
CA ARG A 173 17.75 18.23 2.93
C ARG A 173 16.50 18.66 2.18
N GLY A 174 16.43 19.96 1.86
CA GLY A 174 15.32 20.60 1.16
C GLY A 174 14.04 20.68 2.01
N MET A 175 13.18 21.66 1.73
CA MET A 175 11.94 21.89 2.49
C MET A 175 10.90 20.79 2.26
N LEU A 176 10.46 20.13 3.33
CA LEU A 176 9.47 19.05 3.27
C LEU A 176 8.06 19.64 3.17
N GLY A 177 7.21 18.93 2.46
CA GLY A 177 5.77 19.17 2.43
C GLY A 177 5.10 18.27 1.41
N GLU A 178 3.87 17.87 1.66
CA GLU A 178 2.94 17.29 0.68
C GLU A 178 3.23 15.91 0.11
N THR A 179 4.48 15.45 0.11
CA THR A 179 4.85 14.16 -0.48
C THR A 179 5.59 13.32 0.55
N LEU A 180 4.87 12.32 1.06
CA LEU A 180 5.29 11.39 2.11
C LEU A 180 4.68 10.02 1.84
N THR A 181 5.46 8.96 2.03
CA THR A 181 4.96 7.58 2.01
C THR A 181 5.80 6.68 2.92
N ALA A 182 5.35 5.43 3.07
CA ALA A 182 6.04 4.39 3.82
C ALA A 182 6.30 3.16 2.93
N VAL A 183 7.50 2.59 3.05
CA VAL A 183 7.94 1.38 2.36
C VAL A 183 8.30 0.33 3.40
N ARG A 184 7.86 -0.91 3.21
CA ARG A 184 8.24 -2.01 4.09
C ARG A 184 9.71 -2.35 3.88
N HIS A 185 10.45 -2.54 4.97
CA HIS A 185 11.80 -3.08 4.89
C HIS A 185 11.76 -4.54 4.43
N SER A 186 12.81 -5.00 3.75
CA SER A 186 12.95 -6.41 3.34
C SER A 186 12.88 -7.44 4.49
N ASN A 187 13.10 -7.03 5.76
CA ASN A 187 12.93 -7.93 6.90
C ASN A 187 11.46 -8.20 7.23
N ARG A 188 10.56 -7.42 6.62
CA ARG A 188 9.11 -7.43 6.79
C ARG A 188 8.73 -7.18 8.26
N GLU A 189 9.46 -6.33 8.97
CA GLU A 189 9.17 -5.90 10.34
C GLU A 189 9.26 -4.37 10.46
N ASP A 190 10.32 -3.81 9.91
CA ASP A 190 10.63 -2.40 9.94
C ASP A 190 10.01 -1.66 8.74
N PHE A 191 10.03 -0.34 8.82
CA PHE A 191 9.61 0.53 7.72
C PHE A 191 10.67 1.56 7.38
N TRP A 192 10.64 1.99 6.12
CA TRP A 192 11.28 3.19 5.62
C TRP A 192 10.22 4.25 5.41
N ILE A 193 10.41 5.42 5.99
CA ILE A 193 9.57 6.59 5.74
C ILE A 193 10.30 7.46 4.74
N VAL A 194 9.63 7.83 3.66
CA VAL A 194 10.22 8.59 2.56
C VAL A 194 9.45 9.89 2.40
N ALA A 195 10.17 11.01 2.45
CA ALA A 195 9.61 12.33 2.17
C ALA A 195 10.47 13.10 1.18
N VAL A 196 9.80 13.88 0.32
CA VAL A 196 10.48 14.73 -0.66
C VAL A 196 10.82 16.08 -0.04
N GLY A 197 12.08 16.47 -0.12
CA GLY A 197 12.57 17.80 0.25
C GLY A 197 12.84 18.66 -0.97
N ARG A 198 12.21 19.83 -1.03
CA ARG A 198 12.35 20.78 -2.15
C ARG A 198 13.60 21.65 -1.96
N GLY A 199 14.44 21.75 -2.99
CA GLY A 199 15.60 22.64 -2.95
C GLY A 199 15.17 24.10 -3.01
N LEU A 200 15.80 24.94 -2.19
CA LEU A 200 15.60 26.39 -2.23
C LEU A 200 16.78 27.15 -2.85
N ASP A 201 17.86 26.44 -3.18
CA ASP A 201 19.10 27.05 -3.64
C ASP A 201 19.10 27.19 -5.17
N PRO A 202 18.97 28.42 -5.71
CA PRO A 202 19.02 28.66 -7.15
C PRO A 202 20.34 28.23 -7.79
N SER A 203 21.46 28.20 -7.05
CA SER A 203 22.75 27.75 -7.58
C SER A 203 22.77 26.25 -7.91
N THR A 204 21.87 25.48 -7.27
CA THR A 204 21.66 24.05 -7.54
C THR A 204 20.50 23.80 -8.50
N ASN A 205 19.96 24.86 -9.12
CA ASN A 205 18.70 24.84 -9.85
C ASN A 205 17.55 24.23 -9.03
N TYR A 206 17.47 24.58 -7.74
CA TYR A 206 16.40 24.13 -6.82
C TYR A 206 16.27 22.61 -6.70
N ALA A 207 17.38 21.88 -6.72
CA ALA A 207 17.38 20.42 -6.75
C ALA A 207 16.54 19.80 -5.62
N ALA A 208 15.66 18.85 -5.96
CA ALA A 208 14.88 18.10 -4.99
C ALA A 208 15.68 16.95 -4.36
N PHE A 209 15.25 16.50 -3.18
CA PHE A 209 15.89 15.46 -2.39
C PHE A 209 14.89 14.41 -1.93
N LEU A 210 15.30 13.15 -1.96
CA LEU A 210 14.59 12.06 -1.29
C LEU A 210 15.26 11.84 0.07
N ASN A 211 14.49 11.99 1.15
CA ASN A 211 14.93 11.79 2.53
C ASN A 211 14.28 10.51 3.07
N VAL A 212 15.07 9.64 3.71
CA VAL A 212 14.65 8.34 4.21
C VAL A 212 14.91 8.24 5.71
N TRP A 213 13.93 7.79 6.48
CA TRP A 213 14.08 7.47 7.92
C TRP A 213 13.69 6.02 8.18
N LYS A 214 14.36 5.38 9.13
CA LYS A 214 14.00 4.03 9.58
C LYS A 214 12.97 4.09 10.72
N VAL A 215 12.06 3.13 10.73
CA VAL A 215 11.20 2.81 11.88
C VAL A 215 11.43 1.36 12.23
N ASP A 216 11.84 1.10 13.47
CA ASP A 216 12.04 -0.25 14.01
C ASP A 216 11.41 -0.36 15.41
N LYS A 217 11.67 -1.47 16.12
CA LYS A 217 11.11 -1.71 17.46
C LYS A 217 11.47 -0.65 18.50
N ASN A 218 12.56 0.09 18.29
CA ASN A 218 12.99 1.19 19.16
C ASN A 218 12.27 2.52 18.83
N GLY A 219 11.46 2.53 17.77
CA GLY A 219 10.66 3.67 17.32
C GLY A 219 11.17 4.28 16.02
N VAL A 220 10.90 5.57 15.86
CA VAL A 220 11.23 6.35 14.66
C VAL A 220 12.64 6.95 14.79
N GLN A 221 13.45 6.82 13.75
CA GLN A 221 14.73 7.51 13.66
C GLN A 221 14.53 9.02 13.44
N HIS A 222 15.20 9.86 14.23
CA HIS A 222 15.00 11.33 14.17
C HIS A 222 15.92 12.05 13.17
N THR A 223 17.00 11.42 12.75
CA THR A 223 17.86 11.88 11.66
C THR A 223 17.63 11.00 10.42
N PRO A 224 17.72 11.55 9.20
CA PRO A 224 17.61 10.73 8.00
C PRO A 224 18.68 9.62 7.98
N HIS A 225 18.24 8.40 7.73
CA HIS A 225 19.09 7.26 7.42
C HIS A 225 19.84 7.45 6.11
N TYR A 226 19.15 7.99 5.10
CA TYR A 226 19.71 8.23 3.79
C TYR A 226 19.09 9.46 3.14
N ILE A 227 19.90 10.19 2.38
CA ILE A 227 19.47 11.36 1.62
C ILE A 227 20.14 11.32 0.26
N VAL A 228 19.37 11.60 -0.80
CA VAL A 228 19.91 11.71 -2.15
C VAL A 228 19.24 12.84 -2.93
N SER A 229 20.00 13.55 -3.75
CA SER A 229 19.46 14.55 -4.68
C SER A 229 18.89 13.85 -5.92
N VAL A 230 17.68 14.22 -6.33
CA VAL A 230 17.03 13.76 -7.57
C VAL A 230 17.58 14.50 -8.80
N GLY A 231 18.40 15.53 -8.60
CA GLY A 231 18.85 16.45 -9.64
C GLY A 231 17.85 17.59 -9.85
N SER A 232 17.91 18.24 -11.01
CA SER A 232 16.96 19.29 -11.42
C SER A 232 15.63 18.68 -11.87
N ALA A 233 14.91 18.07 -10.93
CA ALA A 233 13.47 17.79 -11.06
C ALA A 233 12.71 19.13 -11.18
N PRO A 234 11.49 19.15 -11.77
CA PRO A 234 10.85 20.41 -12.20
C PRO A 234 10.79 21.44 -11.07
N ARG A 235 11.11 22.68 -11.44
CA ARG A 235 11.17 23.85 -10.57
C ARG A 235 9.87 23.93 -9.76
N ALA A 236 9.97 23.75 -8.46
CA ALA A 236 8.85 23.87 -7.54
C ALA A 236 8.63 25.35 -7.16
N ASP A 237 8.48 26.22 -8.17
CA ASP A 237 8.04 27.60 -7.94
C ASP A 237 6.54 27.60 -7.57
N MET A 238 6.28 27.24 -6.31
CA MET A 238 5.16 27.70 -5.47
C MET A 238 3.74 27.11 -5.63
N TYR A 239 3.47 25.99 -6.32
CA TYR A 239 2.11 25.39 -6.37
C TYR A 239 2.12 23.84 -6.48
N PRO A 240 1.01 23.13 -6.18
CA PRO A 240 1.00 21.98 -5.29
C PRO A 240 1.50 20.62 -5.86
N ASN A 241 2.43 19.96 -5.15
CA ASN A 241 2.34 18.53 -4.78
C ASN A 241 2.29 17.45 -5.87
N GLY A 242 2.20 16.20 -5.39
CA GLY A 242 2.02 15.00 -6.18
C GLY A 242 2.30 13.76 -5.33
N TYR A 243 2.00 12.60 -5.87
CA TYR A 243 2.12 11.33 -5.16
C TYR A 243 3.50 10.72 -5.39
N ILE A 244 4.10 10.21 -4.32
CA ILE A 244 5.19 9.23 -4.40
C ILE A 244 4.66 7.87 -3.97
N VAL A 245 4.96 6.85 -4.77
CA VAL A 245 4.60 5.46 -4.51
C VAL A 245 5.78 4.55 -4.83
N PHE A 246 5.73 3.36 -4.25
CA PHE A 246 6.67 2.28 -4.50
C PHE A 246 5.95 1.11 -5.15
N SER A 247 6.68 0.29 -5.91
CA SER A 247 6.15 -0.97 -6.43
C SER A 247 5.70 -1.87 -5.28
N PRO A 248 4.79 -2.84 -5.50
CA PRO A 248 4.29 -3.71 -4.43
C PRO A 248 5.38 -4.45 -3.64
N ASN A 249 6.47 -4.82 -4.31
CA ASN A 249 7.66 -5.43 -3.68
C ASN A 249 8.64 -4.42 -3.04
N GLY A 250 8.41 -3.11 -3.22
CA GLY A 250 9.23 -2.03 -2.71
C GLY A 250 10.56 -1.83 -3.43
N SER A 251 10.81 -2.46 -4.59
CA SER A 251 12.12 -2.35 -5.27
C SER A 251 12.23 -1.19 -6.26
N LYS A 252 11.11 -0.56 -6.62
CA LYS A 252 11.03 0.56 -7.56
C LYS A 252 10.19 1.68 -6.95
N PHE A 253 10.41 2.91 -7.41
CA PHE A 253 9.61 4.05 -6.99
C PHE A 253 9.25 4.94 -8.18
N ALA A 254 8.19 5.70 -8.01
CA ALA A 254 7.82 6.79 -8.89
C ALA A 254 7.24 7.96 -8.08
N TRP A 255 7.63 9.17 -8.45
CA TRP A 255 7.09 10.41 -7.92
C TRP A 255 6.60 11.25 -9.08
N ASN A 256 5.27 11.38 -9.17
CA ASN A 256 4.61 12.23 -10.16
C ASN A 256 4.26 13.54 -9.48
N CYS A 257 4.66 14.66 -10.06
CA CYS A 257 4.50 15.97 -9.42
C CYS A 257 4.12 17.05 -10.42
N TYR A 258 3.61 18.14 -9.85
CA TYR A 258 3.33 19.35 -10.59
C TYR A 258 4.59 19.94 -11.22
N GLY A 259 4.51 20.29 -12.50
CA GLY A 259 5.48 21.13 -13.19
C GLY A 259 5.34 22.61 -12.85
N GLU A 260 6.26 23.44 -13.36
CA GLU A 260 6.31 24.89 -13.10
C GLU A 260 4.99 25.61 -13.45
N SER A 261 4.70 26.72 -12.76
CA SER A 261 3.47 27.49 -12.98
C SER A 261 3.47 28.30 -14.29
N GLN A 262 4.56 28.27 -15.05
CA GLN A 262 4.72 28.99 -16.31
C GLN A 262 3.95 28.30 -17.44
N GLU A 263 3.56 29.07 -18.45
CA GLU A 263 2.97 28.52 -19.66
C GLU A 263 4.00 27.65 -20.41
N ASN A 264 3.57 26.52 -20.96
CA ASN A 264 4.46 25.54 -21.63
C ASN A 264 5.57 24.95 -20.75
N ALA A 265 5.47 25.08 -19.42
CA ALA A 265 6.38 24.43 -18.48
C ALA A 265 6.47 22.92 -18.74
N LEU A 266 7.67 22.38 -18.55
CA LEU A 266 7.90 20.94 -18.71
C LEU A 266 7.19 20.16 -17.60
N VAL A 267 6.47 19.14 -18.01
CA VAL A 267 5.80 18.20 -17.10
C VAL A 267 6.65 16.96 -17.06
N ASN A 268 7.11 16.59 -15.86
CA ASN A 268 8.01 15.47 -15.67
C ASN A 268 7.55 14.63 -14.48
N PHE A 269 7.98 13.37 -14.45
CA PHE A 269 7.95 12.56 -13.24
C PHE A 269 9.33 11.97 -12.99
N VAL A 270 9.56 11.57 -11.75
CA VAL A 270 10.78 10.93 -11.29
C VAL A 270 10.49 9.46 -11.07
N PHE A 271 11.42 8.59 -11.43
CA PHE A 271 11.31 7.16 -11.17
C PHE A 271 12.69 6.53 -10.99
N GLY A 272 12.74 5.33 -10.44
CA GLY A 272 13.99 4.64 -10.25
C GLY A 272 13.89 3.41 -9.37
N GLU A 273 15.04 2.98 -8.88
CA GLU A 273 15.22 1.80 -8.05
C GLU A 273 15.36 2.19 -6.57
N PHE A 274 14.84 1.32 -5.70
CA PHE A 274 14.99 1.42 -4.25
C PHE A 274 15.38 0.06 -3.68
N ASP A 275 16.42 0.04 -2.86
CA ASP A 275 16.80 -1.14 -2.11
C ASP A 275 16.12 -1.10 -0.73
N ASN A 276 15.00 -1.83 -0.61
CA ASN A 276 14.23 -1.94 0.61
C ASN A 276 14.96 -2.68 1.75
N SER A 277 16.11 -3.30 1.49
CA SER A 277 16.96 -3.92 2.52
C SER A 277 17.91 -2.93 3.18
N THR A 278 18.36 -1.93 2.42
CA THR A 278 19.30 -0.92 2.91
C THR A 278 18.69 0.47 3.08
N GLY A 279 17.48 0.72 2.56
CA GLY A 279 16.81 2.01 2.61
C GLY A 279 17.42 3.04 1.65
N LYS A 280 18.11 2.59 0.61
CA LYS A 280 18.87 3.46 -0.32
C LYS A 280 18.24 3.49 -1.70
N PHE A 281 18.23 4.66 -2.32
CA PHE A 281 17.85 4.81 -3.73
C PHE A 281 19.05 4.51 -4.63
N GLY A 282 18.79 3.73 -5.69
CA GLY A 282 19.77 3.41 -6.72
C GLY A 282 19.74 4.41 -7.87
N ASN A 283 19.70 3.86 -9.09
CA ASN A 283 19.52 4.65 -10.30
C ASN A 283 18.16 5.36 -10.25
N ARG A 284 18.15 6.62 -10.67
CA ARG A 284 16.97 7.48 -10.69
C ARG A 284 17.00 8.39 -11.90
N TYR A 285 15.84 8.60 -12.48
CA TYR A 285 15.69 9.27 -13.76
C TYR A 285 14.52 10.23 -13.72
N ILE A 286 14.56 11.21 -14.61
CA ILE A 286 13.50 12.18 -14.83
C ILE A 286 12.96 11.94 -16.24
N LYS A 287 11.67 11.63 -16.37
CA LYS A 287 11.01 11.46 -17.65
C LYS A 287 10.14 12.66 -17.96
N LYS A 288 10.35 13.25 -19.13
CA LYS A 288 9.46 14.28 -19.68
C LYS A 288 8.21 13.63 -20.26
N LEU A 289 7.05 14.09 -19.80
CA LEU A 289 5.73 13.72 -20.32
C LEU A 289 5.28 14.65 -21.44
N GLY A 290 5.67 15.93 -21.36
CA GLY A 290 5.30 16.92 -22.36
C GLY A 290 5.33 18.33 -21.80
N THR A 291 4.28 19.09 -22.06
CA THR A 291 4.14 20.50 -21.63
C THR A 291 2.83 20.69 -20.89
N ARG A 292 2.83 21.59 -19.89
CA ARG A 292 1.64 21.91 -19.08
C ARG A 292 0.40 22.15 -19.93
N ASN A 293 0.54 22.95 -20.99
CA ASN A 293 -0.57 23.28 -21.86
C ASN A 293 -1.08 22.04 -22.60
N ASN A 294 -0.24 21.18 -23.15
CA ASN A 294 -0.75 20.07 -23.96
C ASN A 294 -1.12 18.81 -23.15
N ASP A 295 -0.55 18.68 -21.95
CA ASP A 295 -0.50 17.42 -21.22
C ASP A 295 -0.89 17.52 -19.72
N GLY A 296 -1.23 18.71 -19.22
CA GLY A 296 -1.61 18.94 -17.81
C GLY A 296 -0.43 18.84 -16.83
N HIS A 297 -0.67 19.01 -15.53
CA HIS A 297 0.34 18.79 -14.49
C HIS A 297 0.24 17.37 -13.94
N GLY A 298 1.38 16.72 -13.70
CA GLY A 298 1.40 15.43 -13.02
C GLY A 298 0.86 15.52 -11.59
N TYR A 299 0.12 14.51 -11.13
CA TYR A 299 -0.42 14.49 -9.78
C TYR A 299 -0.42 13.09 -9.15
N GLY A 300 -1.28 12.19 -9.60
CA GLY A 300 -1.40 10.83 -9.06
C GLY A 300 -0.44 9.86 -9.74
N VAL A 301 -0.03 8.83 -9.01
CA VAL A 301 0.75 7.71 -9.55
C VAL A 301 0.43 6.42 -8.82
N ALA A 302 0.34 5.31 -9.56
CA ALA A 302 0.13 3.98 -9.01
C ALA A 302 0.88 2.91 -9.82
N PHE A 303 1.34 1.87 -9.13
CA PHE A 303 1.80 0.64 -9.78
C PHE A 303 0.64 -0.34 -9.94
N SER A 304 0.65 -1.11 -11.02
CA SER A 304 -0.18 -2.31 -11.16
C SER A 304 0.16 -3.34 -10.11
N LYS A 305 -0.73 -4.29 -9.87
CA LYS A 305 -0.58 -5.30 -8.82
C LYS A 305 0.65 -6.19 -9.04
N ASN A 306 0.96 -6.51 -10.29
CA ASN A 306 2.18 -7.24 -10.64
C ASN A 306 3.46 -6.38 -10.58
N GLY A 307 3.36 -5.07 -10.31
CA GLY A 307 4.50 -4.15 -10.22
C GLY A 307 5.20 -3.83 -11.54
N LYS A 308 4.63 -4.24 -12.68
CA LYS A 308 5.21 -4.07 -14.02
C LYS A 308 4.77 -2.77 -14.70
N TYR A 309 3.55 -2.31 -14.45
CA TYR A 309 2.99 -1.15 -15.13
C TYR A 309 2.84 0.03 -14.18
N LEU A 310 3.23 1.21 -14.66
CA LEU A 310 3.15 2.47 -13.95
C LEU A 310 2.07 3.34 -14.59
N TYR A 311 1.11 3.79 -13.78
CA TYR A 311 0.00 4.64 -14.18
C TYR A 311 0.19 6.03 -13.60
N LEU A 312 0.07 7.06 -14.44
CA LEU A 312 0.26 8.45 -14.09
C LEU A 312 -1.00 9.23 -14.45
N THR A 313 -1.55 9.98 -13.49
CA THR A 313 -2.62 10.95 -13.77
C THR A 313 -2.05 12.36 -13.87
N SER A 314 -2.62 13.13 -14.79
CA SER A 314 -2.37 14.57 -14.89
C SER A 314 -3.68 15.34 -14.78
N VAL A 315 -3.62 16.50 -14.13
CA VAL A 315 -4.74 17.45 -13.94
C VAL A 315 -4.57 18.68 -14.83
N SER A 316 -5.67 19.33 -15.21
CA SER A 316 -5.57 20.53 -16.04
C SER A 316 -4.97 21.70 -15.24
N GLY A 317 -4.04 22.43 -15.85
CA GLY A 317 -3.26 23.47 -15.17
C GLY A 317 -3.99 24.78 -14.90
N ALA A 318 -5.28 24.91 -15.23
CA ALA A 318 -6.10 26.07 -14.89
C ALA A 318 -7.58 25.65 -14.78
N GLU A 319 -8.35 26.25 -13.87
CA GLU A 319 -9.79 25.99 -13.67
C GLU A 319 -10.63 26.14 -14.97
N ILE A 320 -10.12 26.91 -15.93
CA ILE A 320 -10.68 27.07 -17.28
C ILE A 320 -9.54 26.89 -18.28
N SER A 321 -9.16 25.64 -18.52
CA SER A 321 -8.15 25.30 -19.51
C SER A 321 -8.80 24.55 -20.67
N PRO A 322 -8.46 24.78 -21.95
CA PRO A 322 -8.96 23.94 -23.04
C PRO A 322 -8.37 22.51 -23.02
N TYR A 323 -7.53 22.20 -22.03
CA TYR A 323 -6.67 21.04 -22.00
C TYR A 323 -7.17 19.99 -20.99
N GLY A 324 -7.36 18.76 -21.47
CA GLY A 324 -7.88 17.65 -20.70
C GLY A 324 -6.89 17.06 -19.70
N SER A 325 -7.42 16.36 -18.70
CA SER A 325 -6.64 15.50 -17.82
C SER A 325 -6.16 14.27 -18.59
N ASN A 326 -5.02 13.69 -18.19
CA ASN A 326 -4.45 12.54 -18.89
C ASN A 326 -4.23 11.36 -17.96
N LEU A 327 -4.38 10.16 -18.51
CA LEU A 327 -3.90 8.91 -17.92
C LEU A 327 -2.81 8.35 -18.83
N THR A 328 -1.58 8.29 -18.34
CA THR A 328 -0.42 7.79 -19.10
C THR A 328 0.12 6.52 -18.45
N ILE A 329 0.46 5.52 -19.27
CA ILE A 329 0.86 4.19 -18.81
C ILE A 329 2.24 3.84 -19.37
N TYR A 330 3.14 3.35 -18.51
CA TYR A 330 4.46 2.84 -18.89
C TYR A 330 4.67 1.40 -18.41
N ASP A 331 5.47 0.65 -19.15
CA ASP A 331 6.19 -0.52 -18.62
C ASP A 331 7.42 -0.01 -17.85
N ILE A 332 7.49 -0.26 -16.55
CA ILE A 332 8.55 0.30 -15.71
C ILE A 332 9.92 -0.27 -16.04
N ASP A 333 10.01 -1.54 -16.44
CA ASP A 333 11.28 -2.19 -16.72
C ASP A 333 11.84 -1.71 -18.06
N ALA A 334 10.98 -1.56 -19.08
CA ALA A 334 11.36 -0.90 -20.32
C ALA A 334 11.79 0.56 -20.09
N LEU A 335 11.13 1.26 -19.16
CA LEU A 335 11.46 2.64 -18.82
C LEU A 335 12.79 2.75 -18.05
N LEU A 336 13.08 1.83 -17.12
CA LEU A 336 14.38 1.76 -16.43
C LEU A 336 15.53 1.40 -17.37
N ALA A 337 15.29 0.48 -18.32
CA ALA A 337 16.28 0.11 -19.32
C ALA A 337 16.60 1.25 -20.30
N ASN A 338 15.59 2.03 -20.71
CA ASN A 338 15.74 3.14 -21.65
C ASN A 338 15.00 4.43 -21.21
N PRO A 339 15.47 5.12 -20.16
CA PRO A 339 14.76 6.23 -19.52
C PRO A 339 14.32 7.35 -20.45
N THR A 340 15.16 7.70 -21.42
CA THR A 340 14.91 8.86 -22.29
C THR A 340 14.02 8.51 -23.48
N THR A 341 14.17 7.32 -24.07
CA THR A 341 13.56 6.97 -25.36
C THR A 341 12.30 6.11 -25.25
N THR A 342 12.03 5.46 -24.11
CA THR A 342 10.82 4.64 -23.94
C THR A 342 9.57 5.50 -24.06
N ASN A 343 8.69 5.14 -25.00
CA ASN A 343 7.38 5.76 -25.17
C ASN A 343 6.36 5.13 -24.20
N PRO A 344 5.30 5.87 -23.82
CA PRO A 344 4.21 5.27 -23.06
C PRO A 344 3.54 4.15 -23.86
N ILE A 345 3.05 3.13 -23.16
CA ILE A 345 2.19 2.08 -23.76
C ILE A 345 0.93 2.73 -24.32
N ASN A 346 0.33 3.62 -23.52
CA ASN A 346 -0.85 4.37 -23.92
C ASN A 346 -0.95 5.70 -23.19
N THR A 347 -1.71 6.64 -23.75
CA THR A 347 -2.09 7.91 -23.11
C THR A 347 -3.52 8.25 -23.47
N PHE A 348 -4.39 8.26 -22.47
CA PHE A 348 -5.80 8.58 -22.61
C PHE A 348 -6.05 10.04 -22.23
N LYS A 349 -6.59 10.82 -23.16
CA LYS A 349 -6.93 12.23 -22.95
C LYS A 349 -8.40 12.37 -22.55
N PHE A 350 -8.65 12.78 -21.32
CA PHE A 350 -9.98 13.09 -20.80
C PHE A 350 -10.32 14.54 -21.17
N ASN A 351 -10.65 14.74 -22.45
CA ASN A 351 -11.00 16.05 -22.99
C ASN A 351 -12.45 16.45 -22.64
N PRO A 352 -12.74 17.76 -22.46
CA PRO A 352 -14.08 18.24 -22.11
C PRO A 352 -15.15 17.96 -23.16
N SER A 353 -14.78 17.71 -24.42
CA SER A 353 -15.72 17.41 -25.51
C SER A 353 -16.41 16.05 -25.40
N PHE A 354 -15.98 15.18 -24.47
CA PHE A 354 -16.58 13.86 -24.24
C PHE A 354 -17.65 13.83 -23.14
N LEU A 355 -17.93 14.97 -22.47
CA LEU A 355 -18.96 15.07 -21.45
C LEU A 355 -20.02 16.09 -21.90
N PRO A 356 -21.33 15.79 -21.77
CA PRO A 356 -22.37 16.72 -22.17
C PRO A 356 -22.20 18.03 -21.39
N ILE A 357 -22.01 19.13 -22.13
CA ILE A 357 -21.96 20.49 -21.59
C ILE A 357 -23.30 20.73 -20.87
N LYS A 358 -23.30 20.78 -19.54
CA LYS A 358 -24.49 21.20 -18.77
C LYS A 358 -24.77 22.69 -19.09
N PRO A 359 -26.05 23.12 -19.14
CA PRO A 359 -26.40 24.49 -19.46
C PRO A 359 -25.74 25.51 -18.51
N GLN A 360 -25.44 26.70 -19.05
CA GLN A 360 -24.81 27.82 -18.35
C GLN A 360 -25.45 28.08 -16.98
N GLY A 361 -24.62 28.05 -15.92
CA GLY A 361 -25.02 28.33 -14.54
C GLY A 361 -24.52 27.31 -13.52
N GLN A 362 -24.01 26.15 -13.96
CA GLN A 362 -23.27 25.21 -13.12
C GLN A 362 -21.87 25.00 -13.71
N SER A 363 -20.87 25.68 -13.13
CA SER A 363 -19.47 25.52 -13.49
C SER A 363 -18.92 24.23 -12.87
N GLU A 364 -19.27 23.07 -13.44
CA GLU A 364 -18.39 21.91 -13.30
C GLU A 364 -17.26 22.12 -14.31
N GLY A 365 -16.07 22.50 -13.81
CA GLY A 365 -14.86 22.57 -14.62
C GLY A 365 -14.53 21.21 -15.24
N ASN A 366 -13.56 21.19 -16.17
CA ASN A 366 -13.12 19.96 -16.83
C ASN A 366 -12.86 18.80 -15.83
N PRO A 367 -13.08 17.53 -16.20
CA PRO A 367 -12.79 16.41 -15.31
C PRO A 367 -11.31 16.43 -14.95
N HIS A 368 -10.99 16.68 -13.67
CA HIS A 368 -9.63 16.64 -13.12
C HIS A 368 -9.37 15.25 -12.55
N LEU A 369 -8.40 14.54 -13.15
CA LEU A 369 -7.94 13.25 -12.64
C LEU A 369 -6.98 13.48 -11.48
N GLY A 370 -7.51 13.38 -10.26
CA GLY A 370 -6.73 13.47 -9.04
C GLY A 370 -5.82 12.26 -8.82
N ALA A 371 -5.71 11.81 -7.58
CA ALA A 371 -4.94 10.64 -7.21
C ALA A 371 -5.46 9.38 -7.93
N ILE A 372 -4.58 8.43 -8.17
CA ILE A 372 -4.93 7.08 -8.62
C ILE A 372 -4.42 6.10 -7.58
N GLY A 373 -5.24 5.13 -7.20
CA GLY A 373 -4.89 4.12 -6.20
C GLY A 373 -5.27 2.72 -6.67
N LEU A 374 -4.39 1.75 -6.42
CA LEU A 374 -4.69 0.33 -6.55
C LEU A 374 -5.52 -0.10 -5.34
N ALA A 375 -6.69 -0.65 -5.59
CA ALA A 375 -7.63 -1.11 -4.58
C ALA A 375 -7.47 -2.62 -4.27
N PRO A 376 -8.04 -3.09 -3.14
CA PRO A 376 -7.98 -4.50 -2.77
C PRO A 376 -8.62 -5.48 -3.76
N ASP A 377 -9.56 -5.02 -4.60
CA ASP A 377 -10.15 -5.82 -5.68
C ASP A 377 -9.23 -5.96 -6.91
N GLY A 378 -8.01 -5.42 -6.85
CA GLY A 378 -7.05 -5.46 -7.95
C GLY A 378 -7.32 -4.44 -9.06
N ARG A 379 -8.33 -3.58 -8.91
CA ARG A 379 -8.65 -2.49 -9.85
C ARG A 379 -7.99 -1.19 -9.41
N MET A 380 -7.89 -0.22 -10.30
CA MET A 380 -7.47 1.14 -9.94
C MET A 380 -8.64 2.11 -9.99
N TYR A 381 -8.73 3.00 -9.02
CA TYR A 381 -9.79 4.00 -8.95
C TYR A 381 -9.19 5.41 -9.00
N ILE A 382 -9.91 6.33 -9.66
CA ILE A 382 -9.54 7.74 -9.82
C ILE A 382 -10.77 8.59 -9.49
N PRO A 383 -10.73 9.49 -8.49
CA PRO A 383 -11.83 10.40 -8.23
C PRO A 383 -11.90 11.46 -9.33
N GLN A 384 -13.10 11.73 -9.82
CA GLN A 384 -13.36 12.93 -10.60
C GLN A 384 -13.48 14.11 -9.62
N SER A 385 -12.56 15.07 -9.72
CA SER A 385 -12.48 16.16 -8.73
C SER A 385 -13.57 17.23 -8.96
N PHE A 386 -13.63 18.23 -8.05
CA PHE A 386 -14.56 19.39 -8.05
C PHE A 386 -16.00 19.11 -7.63
N SER A 387 -16.18 18.47 -6.48
CA SER A 387 -17.50 18.21 -5.90
C SER A 387 -18.37 17.28 -6.74
N ASP A 388 -17.72 16.44 -7.53
CA ASP A 388 -18.36 15.41 -8.33
C ASP A 388 -18.74 14.20 -7.46
N LYS A 389 -19.55 13.33 -8.03
CA LYS A 389 -19.99 12.04 -7.47
C LYS A 389 -19.47 10.85 -8.28
N ASN A 390 -18.75 11.13 -9.37
CA ASN A 390 -18.26 10.15 -10.33
C ASN A 390 -16.83 9.69 -10.01
N MET A 391 -16.53 8.42 -10.27
CA MET A 391 -15.16 7.90 -10.28
C MET A 391 -14.86 7.20 -11.60
N TYR A 392 -13.59 7.18 -11.99
CA TYR A 392 -13.12 6.30 -13.05
C TYR A 392 -12.50 5.05 -12.44
N VAL A 393 -12.67 3.92 -13.12
CA VAL A 393 -12.07 2.64 -12.73
C VAL A 393 -11.33 2.02 -13.91
N ILE A 394 -10.13 1.52 -13.64
CA ILE A 394 -9.37 0.64 -14.53
C ILE A 394 -9.57 -0.78 -14.01
N ASP A 395 -10.33 -1.58 -14.76
CA ASP A 395 -10.79 -2.91 -14.31
C ASP A 395 -9.72 -4.02 -14.48
N ASN A 396 -8.69 -3.77 -15.29
CA ASN A 396 -7.59 -4.71 -15.55
C ASN A 396 -6.22 -4.02 -15.64
N PRO A 397 -5.71 -3.43 -14.54
CA PRO A 397 -4.46 -2.66 -14.57
C PRO A 397 -3.21 -3.49 -14.90
N ASP A 398 -3.28 -4.83 -14.82
CA ASP A 398 -2.18 -5.72 -15.22
C ASP A 398 -2.17 -6.06 -16.74
N ASP A 399 -3.14 -5.58 -17.53
CA ASP A 399 -3.19 -5.75 -18.99
C ASP A 399 -3.47 -4.40 -19.70
N PRO A 400 -2.46 -3.53 -19.82
CA PRO A 400 -2.62 -2.23 -20.47
C PRO A 400 -2.78 -2.31 -21.99
N THR A 401 -2.55 -3.47 -22.61
CA THR A 401 -2.71 -3.65 -24.06
C THR A 401 -4.17 -3.83 -24.47
N ASN A 402 -5.00 -4.37 -23.56
CA ASN A 402 -6.44 -4.48 -23.72
C ASN A 402 -7.15 -3.84 -22.51
N ILE A 403 -6.77 -2.59 -22.20
CA ILE A 403 -7.24 -1.90 -21.01
C ILE A 403 -8.74 -1.59 -21.06
N ARG A 404 -9.40 -1.80 -19.93
CA ARG A 404 -10.83 -1.53 -19.72
C ARG A 404 -10.97 -0.40 -18.72
N ILE A 405 -11.39 0.76 -19.22
CA ILE A 405 -11.60 1.97 -18.42
C ILE A 405 -13.09 2.25 -18.41
N TYR A 406 -13.66 2.40 -17.22
CA TYR A 406 -15.07 2.74 -17.05
C TYR A 406 -15.25 4.01 -16.21
N LYS A 407 -16.35 4.71 -16.45
CA LYS A 407 -16.88 5.75 -15.56
C LYS A 407 -18.00 5.15 -14.70
N LEU A 408 -17.88 5.31 -13.39
CA LEU A 408 -18.87 4.94 -12.39
C LEU A 408 -19.64 6.21 -12.00
N GLU A 409 -20.79 6.42 -12.64
CA GLU A 409 -21.57 7.64 -12.41
C GLU A 409 -22.33 7.59 -11.09
N ASN A 410 -22.26 8.68 -10.32
CA ASN A 410 -22.92 8.81 -9.02
C ASN A 410 -22.64 7.62 -8.07
N ILE A 411 -21.43 7.07 -8.12
CA ILE A 411 -21.02 6.01 -7.19
C ILE A 411 -21.08 6.49 -5.74
N ILE A 412 -20.84 7.80 -5.54
CA ILE A 412 -20.99 8.50 -4.27
C ILE A 412 -22.34 9.21 -4.21
N THR A 413 -23.03 9.12 -3.07
CA THR A 413 -24.36 9.70 -2.87
C THR A 413 -24.40 10.76 -1.79
N THR A 414 -23.61 10.64 -0.72
CA THR A 414 -23.74 11.50 0.47
C THR A 414 -22.74 12.66 0.51
N GLY A 415 -21.46 12.39 0.22
CA GLY A 415 -20.39 13.39 0.23
C GLY A 415 -19.86 13.70 -1.17
N ASN A 416 -18.78 14.46 -1.26
CA ASN A 416 -18.27 15.00 -2.52
C ASN A 416 -16.83 14.59 -2.77
N LEU A 417 -16.52 14.26 -4.02
CA LEU A 417 -15.17 13.91 -4.44
C LEU A 417 -14.31 15.15 -4.69
N SER A 418 -13.04 15.01 -4.33
CA SER A 418 -11.98 15.98 -4.54
C SER A 418 -10.77 15.24 -5.13
N TRP A 419 -9.56 15.76 -4.92
CA TRP A 419 -8.38 15.35 -5.67
C TRP A 419 -7.69 14.12 -5.08
N GLY A 420 -7.78 13.90 -3.77
CA GLY A 420 -6.98 12.87 -3.10
C GLY A 420 -7.68 11.55 -2.87
N LEU A 421 -6.86 10.50 -2.78
CA LEU A 421 -7.20 9.19 -2.25
C LEU A 421 -6.32 8.93 -1.01
N PRO A 422 -6.66 7.94 -0.17
CA PRO A 422 -5.85 7.62 0.99
C PRO A 422 -4.42 7.23 0.61
N THR A 423 -3.43 7.75 1.33
CA THR A 423 -2.06 7.25 1.26
C THR A 423 -1.99 5.94 2.05
N ALA A 424 -1.85 4.83 1.33
CA ALA A 424 -1.59 3.51 1.92
C ALA A 424 -0.09 3.35 2.22
N ALA A 425 0.22 2.55 3.25
CA ALA A 425 1.58 2.06 3.44
C ALA A 425 1.86 0.86 2.51
N ALA A 426 3.12 0.53 2.27
CA ALA A 426 3.47 -0.65 1.49
C ALA A 426 3.11 -1.97 2.23
N PRO A 427 2.73 -3.04 1.51
CA PRO A 427 2.42 -4.37 2.07
C PRO A 427 3.34 -4.83 3.20
N TRP A 428 2.81 -5.31 4.35
CA TRP A 428 3.62 -5.58 5.55
C TRP A 428 3.49 -6.98 6.19
N PHE A 429 2.76 -7.93 5.61
CA PHE A 429 2.68 -9.30 6.16
C PHE A 429 4.06 -10.00 6.27
N ARG A 430 4.23 -10.93 7.21
CA ARG A 430 5.53 -11.60 7.46
C ARG A 430 5.37 -13.00 8.05
N PHE A 431 6.46 -13.76 8.12
CA PHE A 431 6.50 -15.00 8.89
C PHE A 431 7.81 -15.13 9.68
N GLU A 432 7.79 -15.95 10.74
CA GLU A 432 8.91 -16.27 11.62
C GLU A 432 8.98 -17.79 11.87
N ILE A 433 10.17 -18.32 12.13
CA ILE A 433 10.35 -19.68 12.66
C ILE A 433 10.42 -19.60 14.19
N ILE A 434 9.70 -20.47 14.90
CA ILE A 434 9.62 -20.49 16.36
C ILE A 434 10.02 -21.87 16.91
N PRO A 435 10.91 -21.93 17.92
CA PRO A 435 11.76 -20.86 18.44
C PRO A 435 12.93 -20.53 17.48
N LEU A 436 13.43 -19.29 17.55
CA LEU A 436 14.55 -18.74 16.75
C LEU A 436 15.91 -19.41 17.07
N PRO A 437 16.97 -19.06 16.31
CA PRO A 437 17.51 -19.75 15.16
C PRO A 437 18.40 -20.97 15.50
N GLU A 438 18.36 -21.50 16.72
CA GLU A 438 19.06 -22.74 17.07
C GLU A 438 18.10 -23.74 17.72
N ALA A 439 17.56 -24.66 16.92
CA ALA A 439 16.78 -25.78 17.42
C ALA A 439 17.64 -27.05 17.49
N ILE A 440 17.38 -27.88 18.51
CA ILE A 440 17.99 -29.20 18.64
C ILE A 440 16.97 -30.23 18.15
N ALA A 441 17.40 -31.10 17.24
CA ALA A 441 16.60 -32.22 16.76
C ALA A 441 17.30 -33.54 17.07
N CYS A 442 16.50 -34.58 17.25
CA CYS A 442 16.99 -35.91 17.57
C CYS A 442 17.17 -36.73 16.28
N PHE A 443 18.37 -37.28 16.09
CA PHE A 443 18.66 -38.22 15.01
C PHE A 443 17.66 -39.39 15.02
N ASN A 444 17.10 -39.74 13.87
CA ASN A 444 16.09 -40.78 13.69
C ASN A 444 14.80 -40.62 14.51
N HIS A 445 14.51 -39.41 15.00
CA HIS A 445 13.26 -39.08 15.66
C HIS A 445 12.58 -37.90 14.98
N THR A 446 11.27 -37.99 14.83
CA THR A 446 10.46 -36.90 14.27
C THR A 446 10.48 -35.72 15.23
N SER A 447 10.99 -34.59 14.73
CA SER A 447 10.99 -33.31 15.42
C SER A 447 9.91 -32.41 14.80
N SER A 448 9.31 -31.54 15.61
CA SER A 448 8.33 -30.56 15.17
C SER A 448 8.97 -29.17 15.11
N PHE A 449 8.68 -28.45 14.05
CA PHE A 449 9.14 -27.09 13.80
C PHE A 449 7.93 -26.20 13.61
N ASP A 450 7.81 -25.19 14.46
CA ASP A 450 6.74 -24.22 14.34
C ASP A 450 7.21 -23.03 13.52
N PHE A 451 6.33 -22.51 12.67
CA PHE A 451 6.50 -21.20 12.08
C PHE A 451 5.21 -20.40 12.22
N GLN A 452 5.36 -19.14 12.59
CA GLN A 452 4.28 -18.19 12.76
C GLN A 452 4.15 -17.34 11.52
N ILE A 453 2.94 -17.25 10.98
CA ILE A 453 2.60 -16.27 9.96
C ILE A 453 1.90 -15.11 10.65
N TYR A 454 2.46 -13.92 10.51
CA TYR A 454 1.88 -12.67 10.97
C TYR A 454 1.23 -11.96 9.80
N GLY A 455 -0.02 -11.61 10.02
CA GLY A 455 -0.81 -10.89 9.06
C GLY A 455 -0.31 -9.49 8.67
N GLY A 456 -0.76 -9.00 7.51
CA GLY A 456 -0.54 -7.66 6.99
C GLY A 456 -1.07 -7.47 5.57
N GLU A 457 -1.10 -6.21 5.10
CA GLU A 457 -1.42 -5.88 3.72
C GLU A 457 -0.54 -6.67 2.73
N GLY A 458 -1.15 -7.17 1.64
CA GLY A 458 -0.51 -7.93 0.55
C GLY A 458 -0.34 -9.43 0.77
N TYR A 459 -0.82 -9.99 1.89
CA TYR A 459 -0.70 -11.44 2.16
C TYR A 459 -1.41 -12.33 1.13
N ASP A 460 -2.51 -11.83 0.56
CA ASP A 460 -3.33 -12.57 -0.41
C ASP A 460 -2.57 -12.88 -1.72
N ASP A 461 -1.43 -12.23 -1.94
CA ASP A 461 -0.54 -12.46 -3.09
C ASP A 461 0.32 -13.72 -2.92
N MET A 462 0.54 -14.17 -1.69
CA MET A 462 1.20 -15.44 -1.42
C MET A 462 0.31 -16.59 -1.91
N LYS A 463 0.89 -17.62 -2.53
CA LYS A 463 0.17 -18.83 -2.95
C LYS A 463 0.84 -20.12 -2.54
N THR A 464 2.15 -20.11 -2.34
CA THR A 464 2.87 -21.33 -1.96
C THR A 464 3.90 -21.03 -0.88
N ILE A 465 4.00 -21.91 0.11
CA ILE A 465 5.10 -21.94 1.08
C ILE A 465 5.91 -23.21 0.83
N VAL A 466 7.23 -23.07 0.71
CA VAL A 466 8.16 -24.18 0.54
C VAL A 466 9.07 -24.25 1.76
N VAL A 467 9.14 -25.42 2.37
CA VAL A 467 10.01 -25.73 3.51
C VAL A 467 11.10 -26.69 3.06
N ASP A 468 12.35 -26.24 3.14
CA ASP A 468 13.57 -27.02 2.87
C ASP A 468 14.28 -27.29 4.20
N PHE A 469 14.47 -28.57 4.55
CA PHE A 469 15.09 -28.98 5.81
C PHE A 469 16.63 -28.95 5.78
N GLY A 470 17.24 -28.66 4.63
CA GLY A 470 18.67 -28.45 4.46
C GLY A 470 19.51 -29.73 4.35
N ASP A 471 18.89 -30.90 4.24
CA ASP A 471 19.55 -32.21 4.13
C ASP A 471 19.59 -32.79 2.70
N GLY A 472 19.06 -32.03 1.72
CA GLY A 472 19.04 -32.41 0.30
C GLY A 472 17.87 -33.31 -0.11
N LYS A 473 16.91 -33.59 0.80
CA LYS A 473 15.67 -34.30 0.46
C LYS A 473 14.62 -33.36 -0.14
N PRO A 474 13.53 -33.90 -0.76
CA PRO A 474 12.48 -33.08 -1.33
C PRO A 474 11.85 -32.13 -0.31
N ASN A 475 11.59 -30.90 -0.74
CA ASN A 475 10.95 -29.88 0.07
C ASN A 475 9.50 -30.24 0.40
N SER A 476 9.01 -29.79 1.56
CA SER A 476 7.58 -29.78 1.85
C SER A 476 6.95 -28.53 1.25
N ILE A 477 5.90 -28.72 0.45
CA ILE A 477 5.21 -27.64 -0.26
C ILE A 477 3.78 -27.54 0.28
N PHE A 478 3.37 -26.32 0.62
CA PHE A 478 2.04 -26.02 1.12
C PHE A 478 1.38 -24.98 0.22
N THR A 479 0.16 -25.28 -0.23
CA THR A 479 -0.66 -24.31 -0.95
C THR A 479 -1.32 -23.39 0.06
N PHE A 480 -1.21 -22.09 -0.19
CA PHE A 480 -1.81 -21.05 0.60
C PHE A 480 -3.03 -20.48 -0.12
N SER A 481 -4.15 -20.42 0.60
CA SER A 481 -5.35 -19.71 0.18
C SER A 481 -5.92 -18.98 1.40
N PRO A 482 -6.09 -17.65 1.34
CA PRO A 482 -6.61 -16.87 2.47
C PRO A 482 -8.08 -17.19 2.80
N ASP A 483 -8.79 -17.88 1.89
CA ASP A 483 -10.25 -17.99 1.89
C ASP A 483 -10.79 -19.39 2.27
N VAL A 484 -9.95 -20.31 2.81
CA VAL A 484 -10.34 -21.71 3.06
C VAL A 484 -10.28 -22.09 4.55
N SER A 485 -11.28 -22.83 5.02
CA SER A 485 -11.38 -23.38 6.38
C SER A 485 -10.17 -24.29 6.74
N PRO A 486 -9.68 -24.27 7.99
CA PRO A 486 -8.50 -25.03 8.43
C PRO A 486 -8.63 -26.56 8.41
N LEU A 487 -9.75 -27.11 7.93
CA LEU A 487 -10.04 -28.55 7.94
C LEU A 487 -9.45 -29.33 6.76
N ASP A 488 -8.83 -28.65 5.81
CA ASP A 488 -8.39 -29.26 4.56
C ASP A 488 -6.89 -29.67 4.67
N PRO A 489 -6.47 -30.92 4.36
CA PRO A 489 -5.09 -31.38 4.55
C PRO A 489 -4.12 -30.72 3.58
N GLY A 490 -3.09 -30.03 4.09
CA GLY A 490 -2.09 -29.31 3.28
C GLY A 490 -2.29 -27.78 3.21
N TYR A 491 -3.32 -27.27 3.89
CA TYR A 491 -3.69 -25.86 3.88
C TYR A 491 -3.06 -25.12 5.06
N ILE A 492 -2.86 -23.82 4.88
CA ILE A 492 -2.31 -22.92 5.88
C ILE A 492 -3.26 -21.72 6.00
N GLY A 493 -3.84 -21.52 7.18
CA GLY A 493 -4.44 -20.25 7.59
C GLY A 493 -3.39 -19.34 8.25
N ILE A 494 -3.76 -18.11 8.62
CA ILE A 494 -2.87 -17.22 9.39
C ILE A 494 -2.71 -17.80 10.80
N GLY A 495 -1.48 -17.84 11.33
CA GLY A 495 -1.21 -18.38 12.67
C GLY A 495 0.07 -19.20 12.76
N THR A 496 0.17 -20.00 13.82
CA THR A 496 1.28 -20.96 13.99
C THR A 496 1.01 -22.20 13.16
N LYS A 497 2.00 -22.63 12.37
CA LYS A 497 1.99 -23.90 11.63
C LYS A 497 3.12 -24.77 12.13
N THR A 498 2.79 -26.00 12.51
CA THR A 498 3.76 -27.03 12.86
C THR A 498 4.04 -27.92 11.66
N VAL A 499 5.31 -28.15 11.36
CA VAL A 499 5.76 -29.15 10.38
C VAL A 499 6.66 -30.15 11.08
N SER A 500 6.39 -31.43 10.83
CA SER A 500 7.13 -32.55 11.40
C SER A 500 8.14 -33.09 10.40
N TYR A 501 9.38 -33.37 10.85
CA TYR A 501 10.43 -33.92 10.00
C TYR A 501 11.42 -34.80 10.77
N THR A 502 12.00 -35.79 10.08
CA THR A 502 12.97 -36.73 10.65
C THR A 502 14.30 -36.63 9.91
N TYR A 503 15.35 -36.21 10.63
CA TYR A 503 16.73 -36.23 10.12
C TYR A 503 17.35 -37.61 10.32
N ASP A 504 17.95 -38.16 9.27
CA ASP A 504 18.56 -39.50 9.23
C ASP A 504 20.09 -39.49 9.31
N LYS A 505 20.68 -38.32 9.57
CA LYS A 505 22.11 -38.09 9.78
C LYS A 505 22.31 -37.05 10.87
N ILE A 506 23.36 -37.26 11.67
CA ILE A 506 23.82 -36.27 12.65
C ILE A 506 24.52 -35.16 11.89
N GLY A 507 24.23 -33.91 12.24
CA GLY A 507 24.77 -32.77 11.50
C GLY A 507 24.16 -31.45 11.93
N THR A 508 24.57 -30.39 11.25
CA THR A 508 23.93 -29.08 11.34
C THR A 508 23.30 -28.77 10.00
N TYR A 509 22.01 -28.46 10.01
CA TYR A 509 21.21 -28.24 8.80
C TYR A 509 20.63 -26.83 8.80
N ASN A 510 20.50 -26.24 7.62
CA ASN A 510 19.82 -24.97 7.44
C ASN A 510 18.37 -25.24 7.02
N LEU A 511 17.46 -25.22 8.00
CA LEU A 511 16.04 -25.16 7.70
C LEU A 511 15.74 -23.82 7.05
N SER A 512 14.98 -23.81 5.95
CA SER A 512 14.48 -22.60 5.33
C SER A 512 13.00 -22.71 4.97
N ILE A 513 12.30 -21.60 5.11
CA ILE A 513 10.90 -21.44 4.72
C ILE A 513 10.84 -20.27 3.74
N THR A 514 10.28 -20.49 2.57
CA THR A 514 10.22 -19.51 1.48
C THR A 514 8.79 -19.38 0.95
N ALA A 515 8.31 -18.15 0.78
CA ALA A 515 7.00 -17.86 0.18
C ALA A 515 7.12 -17.50 -1.30
N TYR A 516 6.15 -17.98 -2.09
CA TYR A 516 6.04 -17.73 -3.53
C TYR A 516 4.66 -17.20 -3.88
N ASP A 517 4.62 -16.34 -4.90
CA ASP A 517 3.38 -15.81 -5.46
C ASP A 517 2.67 -16.81 -6.40
N ALA A 518 1.58 -16.36 -7.03
CA ALA A 518 0.80 -17.17 -7.98
C ALA A 518 1.57 -17.58 -9.24
N TYR A 519 2.70 -16.94 -9.53
CA TYR A 519 3.54 -17.21 -10.70
C TYR A 519 4.76 -18.07 -10.35
N GLY A 520 4.90 -18.48 -9.10
CA GLY A 520 6.05 -19.25 -8.63
C GLY A 520 7.31 -18.40 -8.45
N VAL A 521 7.19 -17.09 -8.34
CA VAL A 521 8.30 -16.18 -8.06
C VAL A 521 8.48 -16.06 -6.54
N GLU A 522 9.71 -16.22 -6.07
CA GLU A 522 10.05 -16.03 -4.65
C GLU A 522 9.71 -14.60 -4.22
N MET A 523 8.89 -14.46 -3.18
CA MET A 523 8.53 -13.15 -2.66
C MET A 523 9.76 -12.56 -1.94
N GLN A 524 10.16 -11.35 -2.30
CA GLN A 524 11.38 -10.74 -1.75
C GLN A 524 11.28 -10.55 -0.23
N GLY A 525 12.32 -10.93 0.51
CA GLY A 525 12.35 -10.83 1.98
C GLY A 525 11.51 -11.89 2.70
N MET A 526 10.92 -12.82 1.93
CA MET A 526 10.04 -13.88 2.41
C MET A 526 10.74 -15.23 2.35
N LYS A 527 12.02 -15.24 2.78
CA LYS A 527 12.79 -16.43 3.10
C LYS A 527 13.34 -16.30 4.52
N LYS A 528 13.00 -17.22 5.41
CA LYS A 528 13.53 -17.27 6.79
C LYS A 528 14.28 -18.56 6.99
N THR A 529 15.36 -18.51 7.77
CA THR A 529 16.24 -19.66 8.03
C THR A 529 16.44 -19.89 9.51
N ALA A 530 16.69 -21.14 9.88
CA ALA A 530 17.10 -21.55 11.22
C ALA A 530 18.16 -22.66 11.13
N LEU A 531 19.10 -22.67 12.07
CA LEU A 531 20.10 -23.73 12.21
C LEU A 531 19.53 -24.85 13.09
N ILE A 532 19.49 -26.06 12.54
CA ILE A 532 19.02 -27.26 13.23
C ILE A 532 20.24 -28.12 13.57
N LYS A 533 20.54 -28.25 14.86
CA LYS A 533 21.60 -29.13 15.37
C LYS A 533 21.01 -30.51 15.65
N VAL A 534 21.23 -31.45 14.73
CA VAL A 534 20.79 -32.83 14.88
C VAL A 534 21.84 -33.62 15.65
N ARG A 535 21.47 -34.22 16.77
CA ARG A 535 22.36 -34.99 17.63
C ARG A 535 21.77 -36.35 17.99
N SER A 536 22.61 -37.24 18.50
CA SER A 536 22.11 -38.42 19.21
C SER A 536 21.38 -37.96 20.48
N CYS A 537 20.12 -38.36 20.62
CA CYS A 537 19.33 -38.15 21.84
C CYS A 537 19.29 -39.39 22.74
N LEU A 538 20.09 -40.41 22.40
CA LEU A 538 20.36 -41.50 23.32
C LEU A 538 21.22 -40.93 24.47
N LEU A 539 20.65 -40.83 25.67
CA LEU A 539 21.43 -40.61 26.87
C LEU A 539 22.37 -41.81 27.03
N PRO A 540 23.70 -41.62 27.03
CA PRO A 540 24.61 -42.69 27.40
C PRO A 540 24.32 -43.05 28.86
N ILE A 541 23.66 -44.19 29.06
CA ILE A 541 23.45 -44.75 30.39
C ILE A 541 24.85 -45.17 30.87
N ASN A 542 25.29 -44.68 32.02
CA ASN A 542 26.50 -45.20 32.64
C ASN A 542 26.26 -46.70 32.91
N PRO A 543 27.05 -47.61 32.32
CA PRO A 543 26.84 -49.05 32.46
C PRO A 543 26.96 -49.53 33.92
N ASN A 544 27.46 -48.69 34.84
CA ASN A 544 27.55 -48.97 36.27
C ASN A 544 26.33 -48.51 37.10
N ILE A 545 25.30 -47.90 36.49
CA ILE A 545 24.04 -47.60 37.20
C ILE A 545 23.17 -48.86 37.16
N HIS A 546 23.28 -49.67 38.22
CA HIS A 546 22.30 -50.72 38.50
C HIS A 546 21.08 -50.09 39.15
N GLN A 547 19.88 -50.29 38.59
CA GLN A 547 18.64 -50.03 39.31
C GLN A 547 18.56 -51.05 40.45
N TYR A 548 18.67 -50.57 41.69
CA TYR A 548 18.36 -51.33 42.90
C TYR A 548 16.88 -51.26 43.21
#